data_AF-A0A7W1Z6C2-F1
#
_entry.id   AF-A0A7W1Z6C2-F1
#
_cell.length_a   1.000
_cell.length_b   1.000
_cell.length_c   1.000
_cell.angle_alpha   90.00
_cell.angle_beta   90.00
_cell.angle_gamma   90.00
#
_symmetry.space_group_name_H-M   'P 1'
#
loop_
_entity.id
_entity.type
_entity.pdbx_description
1 polymer ?
#
loop_
_entity_poly.entity_id
_entity_poly.type
_entity_poly.pdbx_seq_one_letter_code
_entity_poly.pdbx_strand_id
1 'polypeptide(L)' 'MSEPHLTILHVSDLHFGPPYQPQVGEVLQRFAERLQPDAIVASGDFTQRAKEEQFRAARAFLDRFPP' A
#
# COMPACT_ATOMS: atom_id res chain seq x y z
N MET A 1 -13.88 -9.45 -29.34
CA MET A 1 -13.28 -9.68 -28.01
C MET A 1 -12.92 -8.31 -27.47
N SER A 2 -13.33 -7.91 -26.26
CA SER A 2 -12.85 -6.64 -25.71
C SER A 2 -11.36 -6.77 -25.43
N GLU A 3 -10.61 -5.68 -25.57
CA GLU A 3 -9.22 -5.67 -25.14
C GLU A 3 -9.15 -5.92 -23.62
N PRO A 4 -8.12 -6.63 -23.14
CA PRO A 4 -7.89 -6.74 -21.70
C PRO A 4 -7.60 -5.33 -21.15
N HIS A 5 -8.30 -4.95 -20.08
CA HIS A 5 -8.08 -3.70 -19.39
C HIS A 5 -7.19 -3.95 -18.16
N LEU A 6 -6.03 -3.31 -18.12
CA LEU A 6 -5.13 -3.34 -16.96
C LEU A 6 -5.56 -2.29 -15.93
N THR A 7 -5.87 -2.73 -14.71
CA THR A 7 -6.22 -1.88 -13.58
C THR A 7 -5.04 -1.81 -12.60
N ILE A 8 -4.51 -0.62 -12.38
CA ILE A 8 -3.40 -0.39 -11.44
C ILE A 8 -3.88 0.43 -10.25
N LEU A 9 -3.62 -0.06 -9.03
CA LEU A 9 -3.77 0.72 -7.80
C LEU A 9 -2.45 1.41 -7.47
N HIS A 10 -2.39 2.72 -7.67
CA HIS A 10 -1.21 3.52 -7.35
C HIS A 10 -1.38 4.25 -6.02
N VAL A 11 -0.42 4.07 -5.10
CA VAL A 11 -0.36 4.74 -3.79
C VAL A 11 1.02 5.37 -3.58
N SER A 12 1.07 6.43 -2.79
CA SER A 12 2.30 7.09 -2.37
C SER A 12 2.21 7.48 -0.89
N ASP A 13 3.33 7.90 -0.29
CA ASP A 13 3.37 8.63 0.97
C ASP A 13 2.79 7.88 2.18
N LEU A 14 3.09 6.57 2.29
CA LEU A 14 2.58 5.73 3.39
C LEU A 14 3.10 6.17 4.77
N HIS A 15 4.29 6.77 4.84
CA HIS A 15 4.83 7.45 6.02
C HIS A 15 4.72 6.67 7.35
N PHE A 16 5.19 5.41 7.38
CA PHE A 16 5.23 4.63 8.62
C PHE A 16 6.11 5.32 9.69
N GLY A 17 5.55 5.51 10.89
CA GLY A 17 6.15 6.25 12.01
C GLY A 17 5.24 7.37 12.52
N PRO A 18 5.35 7.84 13.78
CA PRO A 18 4.44 8.87 14.31
C PRO A 18 4.41 10.14 13.43
N PRO A 19 3.22 10.71 13.12
CA PRO A 19 1.88 10.39 13.65
C PRO A 19 1.05 9.44 12.77
N TYR A 20 1.67 8.40 12.18
CA TYR A 20 0.99 7.41 11.32
C TYR A 20 -0.35 6.94 11.88
N GLN A 21 -1.36 6.85 11.01
CA GLN A 21 -2.73 6.45 11.34
C GLN A 21 -3.04 5.07 10.73
N PRO A 22 -2.98 3.97 11.51
CA PRO A 22 -3.17 2.62 10.99
C PRO A 22 -4.50 2.40 10.25
N GLN A 23 -5.56 3.06 10.73
CA GLN A 23 -6.89 3.01 10.12
C GLN A 23 -6.92 3.40 8.63
N VAL A 24 -6.05 4.31 8.19
CA VAL A 24 -5.96 4.73 6.78
C VAL A 24 -5.37 3.60 5.95
N GLY A 25 -4.31 2.95 6.44
CA GLY A 25 -3.73 1.78 5.81
C GLY A 25 -4.73 0.62 5.71
N GLU A 26 -5.51 0.37 6.75
CA GLU A 26 -6.53 -0.69 6.73
C GLU A 26 -7.63 -0.43 5.70
N VAL A 27 -8.05 0.84 5.53
CA VAL A 27 -9.00 1.23 4.47
C VAL A 27 -8.41 0.93 3.09
N LEU A 28 -7.13 1.24 2.87
CA LEU A 28 -6.46 0.96 1.60
C LEU A 28 -6.41 -0.53 1.29
N GLN A 29 -6.13 -1.39 2.29
CA GLN A 29 -6.15 -2.85 2.09
C GLN A 29 -7.54 -3.35 1.70
N ARG A 30 -8.58 -2.95 2.44
CA ARG A 30 -9.97 -3.32 2.11
C ARG A 30 -10.38 -2.80 0.73
N PHE A 31 -9.88 -1.63 0.34
CA PHE A 31 -10.13 -1.08 -0.99
C PHE A 31 -9.45 -1.93 -2.08
N ALA A 32 -8.19 -2.32 -1.90
CA ALA A 32 -7.47 -3.19 -2.83
C ALA A 32 -8.16 -4.56 -2.97
N GLU A 33 -8.60 -5.16 -1.86
CA GLU A 33 -9.37 -6.41 -1.88
C GLU A 33 -10.65 -6.29 -2.70
N ARG A 34 -11.38 -5.19 -2.60
CA ARG A 34 -12.61 -4.97 -3.38
C ARG A 34 -12.32 -4.62 -4.84
N LEU A 35 -11.26 -3.86 -5.10
CA LEU A 35 -10.88 -3.42 -6.44
C LEU A 35 -10.34 -4.56 -7.30
N GLN A 36 -9.66 -5.54 -6.69
CA GLN A 36 -8.96 -6.62 -7.40
C GLN A 36 -8.05 -6.08 -8.52
N PRO A 37 -7.10 -5.16 -8.22
CA PRO A 37 -6.22 -4.61 -9.23
C PRO A 37 -5.24 -5.67 -9.75
N ASP A 38 -4.85 -5.55 -11.01
CA ASP A 38 -3.83 -6.41 -11.62
C ASP A 38 -2.42 -6.09 -11.10
N ALA A 39 -2.21 -4.87 -10.61
CA ALA A 39 -0.96 -4.45 -10.01
C ALA A 39 -1.19 -3.36 -8.95
N ILE A 40 -0.34 -3.38 -7.92
CA ILE A 40 -0.25 -2.32 -6.91
C ILE A 40 1.13 -1.66 -7.04
N VAL A 41 1.15 -0.33 -7.19
CA VAL A 41 2.38 0.46 -7.26
C VAL A 41 2.44 1.37 -6.04
N ALA A 42 3.49 1.25 -5.24
CA ALA A 42 3.78 2.15 -4.12
C ALA A 42 5.02 3.00 -4.46
N SER A 43 4.83 4.29 -4.71
CA SER A 43 5.84 5.13 -5.41
C SER A 43 6.88 5.83 -4.53
N GLY A 44 6.86 5.66 -3.20
CA GLY A 44 7.86 6.29 -2.34
C GLY A 44 7.36 6.61 -0.95
N ASP A 45 8.24 7.21 -0.14
CA ASP A 45 7.98 7.73 1.20
C ASP A 45 7.26 6.74 2.13
N PHE A 46 7.77 5.50 2.12
CA PHE A 46 7.28 4.43 2.99
C PHE A 46 7.43 4.75 4.48
N THR A 47 8.38 5.59 4.87
CA THR A 47 8.68 5.83 6.28
C THR A 47 8.76 7.31 6.58
N GLN A 48 8.41 7.70 7.80
CA GLN A 48 8.49 9.11 8.22
C GLN A 48 9.93 9.58 8.44
N ARG A 49 10.84 8.68 8.89
CA ARG A 49 12.21 9.02 9.30
C ARG A 49 13.26 7.97 8.92
N ALA A 50 12.97 7.08 7.96
CA ALA A 50 13.90 6.05 7.47
C ALA A 50 14.47 5.12 8.56
N LYS A 51 13.71 4.88 9.64
CA LYS A 51 14.14 3.94 10.69
C LYS A 51 13.86 2.50 10.28
N GLU A 52 14.72 1.58 10.72
CA GLU A 52 14.59 0.15 10.45
C GLU A 52 13.22 -0.42 10.90
N GLU A 53 12.74 -0.02 12.08
CA GLU A 53 11.41 -0.39 12.59
C GLU A 53 10.26 0.09 11.69
N GLN A 54 10.41 1.27 11.07
CA GLN A 54 9.40 1.84 10.18
C GLN A 54 9.37 1.10 8.85
N PHE A 55 10.54 0.71 8.33
CA PHE A 55 10.61 -0.16 7.15
C PHE A 55 10.06 -1.56 7.41
N ARG A 56 10.31 -2.15 8.59
CA ARG A 56 9.67 -3.41 8.99
C ARG A 56 8.15 -3.29 9.03
N ALA A 57 7.62 -2.19 9.60
CA ALA A 57 6.18 -1.93 9.62
C ALA A 57 5.61 -1.76 8.20
N ALA A 58 6.32 -1.03 7.33
CA ALA A 58 5.93 -0.87 5.93
C ALA A 58 5.90 -2.21 5.18
N ARG A 59 6.93 -3.06 5.34
CA ARG A 59 6.96 -4.41 4.75
C ARG A 59 5.78 -5.25 5.22
N ALA A 60 5.55 -5.32 6.54
CA ALA A 60 4.45 -6.07 7.12
C ALA A 60 3.07 -5.56 6.65
N PHE A 61 2.94 -4.26 6.38
CA PHE A 61 1.75 -3.68 5.76
C PHE A 61 1.58 -4.14 4.31
N LEU A 62 2.65 -4.10 3.50
CA LEU A 62 2.62 -4.50 2.09
C LEU A 62 2.36 -6.01 1.93
N ASP A 63 2.85 -6.85 2.84
CA ASP A 63 2.62 -8.30 2.88
C ASP A 63 1.14 -8.69 3.02
N ARG A 64 0.29 -7.75 3.43
CA ARG A 64 -1.14 -7.99 3.63
C ARG A 64 -1.99 -7.69 2.39
N PHE A 65 -1.41 -7.14 1.32
CA PHE A 65 -2.15 -7.01 0.06
C PHE A 65 -2.33 -8.38 -0.61
N PRO A 66 -3.43 -8.57 -1.36
CA PRO A 66 -3.59 -9.77 -2.17
C PRO A 66 -2.43 -9.92 -3.18
N PRO A 67 -2.03 -11.16 -3.49
CA PRO A 67 -0.96 -11.45 -4.45
C PRO A 67 -1.31 -11.02 -5.87
#